data_AF-A0A8S3T2K3-F1
#
_entry.id   AF-A0A8S3T2K3-F1
#
_cell.length_a   1.000
_cell.length_b   1.000
_cell.length_c   1.000
_cell.angle_alpha   90.00
_cell.angle_beta   90.00
_cell.angle_gamma   90.00
#
_symmetry.space_group_name_H-M   'P 1'
#
loop_
_entity.id
_entity.type
_entity.pdbx_description
1 polymer ?
#
loop_
_entity_poly.entity_id
_entity_poly.type
_entity_poly.pdbx_seq_one_letter_code
_entity_poly.pdbx_strand_id
1 'polypeptide(L)'
;MFQLCILCQIMFLIVDEIQIRTLNTGNTDSYTNPNIFEDYISLSDYHMFPSEKQSVRFTIEACHDAFILLSAAFDLKSHDFYEICLGGSGNQDTYLRRKYNDANPFKISTPDILGCTEKSTFEIRWTIEGTIHIAKESAVGTETIIDVKDSTPLLIRGVGIRTAWGSDGLWIFESASMQTHGTQDNGEVSEICRTCLDEIWIQTLDSGNVDATKIPDVFNYYTNLSNYHILPSQNQFRISVKACHDAFILLSAAKDLQSPDFYEICIGARNNNSTVLRRNFSSNNVVSTLTPGTLSCTNRTTFFVSWEINGQITLKKETSDRPGGVFRWTDTT
;
A
#
# COMPACT_ATOMS: atom_id res chain seq x y z
N MET A 1 -44.10 28.40 3.56
CA MET A 1 -44.20 27.25 2.63
C MET A 1 -42.77 26.91 2.21
N PHE A 2 -42.07 26.17 3.08
CA PHE A 2 -40.68 25.76 2.87
C PHE A 2 -40.71 24.37 2.24
N GLN A 3 -40.16 24.25 1.03
CA GLN A 3 -40.03 22.97 0.34
C GLN A 3 -38.63 22.42 0.60
N LEU A 4 -38.60 21.25 1.23
CA LEU A 4 -37.43 20.41 1.48
C LEU A 4 -36.60 20.25 0.20
N CYS A 5 -35.30 20.54 0.30
CA CYS A 5 -34.30 19.91 -0.55
C CYS A 5 -33.41 19.05 0.34
N ILE A 6 -33.68 17.74 0.32
CA ILE A 6 -32.86 16.70 0.93
C ILE A 6 -31.60 16.60 0.08
N LEU A 7 -30.57 17.38 0.42
CA LEU A 7 -29.21 17.15 -0.06
C LEU A 7 -28.50 16.30 0.98
N CYS A 8 -28.48 15.00 0.70
CA CYS A 8 -27.49 14.00 1.06
C CYS A 8 -26.36 14.53 1.97
N GLN A 9 -26.59 14.54 3.30
CA GLN A 9 -25.50 14.53 4.26
C GLN A 9 -24.88 13.13 4.21
N ILE A 10 -23.95 12.90 3.27
CA ILE A 10 -22.92 11.89 3.48
C ILE A 10 -22.03 12.47 4.57
N MET A 11 -22.38 12.11 5.80
CA MET A 11 -21.55 12.29 6.97
C MET A 11 -20.31 11.40 6.75
N PHE A 12 -19.28 11.96 6.11
CA PHE A 12 -17.94 11.43 6.24
C PHE A 12 -17.61 11.51 7.74
N LEU A 13 -17.66 10.37 8.42
CA LEU A 13 -16.97 10.23 9.70
C LEU A 13 -15.49 10.41 9.37
N ILE A 14 -14.99 11.62 9.61
CA ILE A 14 -13.56 11.86 9.72
C ILE A 14 -13.14 11.08 10.95
N VAL A 15 -12.52 9.92 10.73
CA VAL A 15 -11.91 9.16 11.80
C VAL A 15 -10.54 9.80 12.02
N ASP A 16 -10.41 10.65 13.04
CA ASP A 16 -9.16 11.36 13.38
C ASP A 16 -8.06 10.39 13.85
N GLU A 17 -8.45 9.18 14.29
CA GLU A 17 -7.55 8.15 14.80
C GLU A 17 -8.02 6.74 14.45
N ILE A 18 -7.10 5.91 13.92
CA ILE A 18 -7.37 4.48 13.70
C ILE A 18 -6.99 3.73 14.97
N GLN A 19 -7.98 3.07 15.58
CA GLN A 19 -7.77 2.19 16.73
C GLN A 19 -7.78 0.73 16.31
N ILE A 20 -6.74 -0.02 16.67
CA ILE A 20 -6.60 -1.45 16.39
C ILE A 20 -6.38 -2.18 17.71
N ARG A 21 -7.16 -3.23 17.96
CA ARG A 21 -6.99 -4.09 19.13
C ARG A 21 -6.29 -5.39 18.73
N THR A 22 -5.18 -5.70 19.37
CA THR A 22 -4.54 -7.01 19.31
C THR A 22 -4.94 -7.79 20.55
N LEU A 23 -5.33 -9.05 20.36
CA LEU A 23 -5.83 -9.90 21.44
C LEU A 23 -4.74 -10.85 21.91
N ASN A 24 -4.84 -11.25 23.18
CA ASN A 24 -4.04 -12.29 23.80
C ASN A 24 -4.17 -13.61 23.02
N THR A 25 -3.10 -13.98 22.31
CA THR A 25 -2.97 -15.25 21.57
C THR A 25 -2.38 -16.38 22.43
N GLY A 26 -2.16 -16.17 23.72
CA GLY A 26 -1.46 -17.11 24.61
C GLY A 26 0.07 -17.07 24.42
N ASN A 27 0.75 -18.16 24.80
CA ASN A 27 2.20 -18.32 24.61
C ASN A 27 2.53 -18.69 23.15
N THR A 28 2.25 -17.77 22.21
CA THR A 28 2.78 -17.87 20.84
C THR A 28 4.21 -17.36 20.85
N ASP A 29 5.15 -18.30 20.96
CA ASP A 29 6.57 -18.00 20.99
C ASP A 29 7.08 -17.63 19.58
N SER A 30 7.58 -16.40 19.45
CA SER A 30 8.14 -15.89 18.19
C SER A 30 9.42 -16.60 17.77
N TYR A 31 10.00 -17.45 18.63
CA TYR A 31 11.24 -18.19 18.39
C TYR A 31 11.02 -19.62 17.89
N THR A 32 9.80 -20.16 17.95
CA THR A 32 9.55 -21.56 17.54
C THR A 32 8.46 -21.73 16.49
N ASN A 33 7.68 -20.67 16.20
CA ASN A 33 6.67 -20.70 15.15
C ASN A 33 7.22 -20.16 13.80
N PRO A 34 7.40 -21.00 12.76
CA PRO A 34 7.84 -20.54 11.43
C PRO A 34 6.78 -19.70 10.70
N ASN A 35 5.52 -19.75 11.14
CA ASN A 35 4.40 -18.98 10.57
C ASN A 35 4.07 -17.73 11.41
N ILE A 36 5.04 -17.21 12.16
CA ILE A 36 4.86 -16.03 13.03
C ILE A 36 4.21 -14.83 12.32
N PHE A 37 4.42 -14.69 11.00
CA PHE A 37 3.85 -13.61 10.19
C PHE A 37 2.32 -13.63 10.15
N GLU A 38 1.67 -14.77 10.38
CA GLU A 38 0.21 -14.90 10.39
C GLU A 38 -0.42 -14.30 11.64
N ASP A 39 0.36 -14.11 12.72
CA ASP A 39 -0.09 -13.49 13.96
C ASP A 39 0.00 -11.94 13.92
N TYR A 40 0.60 -11.38 12.86
CA TYR A 40 0.69 -9.93 12.69
C TYR A 40 -0.52 -9.37 11.95
N ILE A 41 -1.07 -8.28 12.48
CA ILE A 41 -2.01 -7.42 11.76
C ILE A 41 -1.19 -6.50 10.87
N SER A 42 -1.43 -6.53 9.56
CA SER A 42 -0.77 -5.63 8.63
C SER A 42 -1.42 -4.24 8.68
N LEU A 43 -0.61 -3.20 8.89
CA LEU A 43 -1.10 -1.81 8.84
C LEU A 43 -1.55 -1.43 7.41
N SER A 44 -1.11 -2.14 6.38
CA SER A 44 -1.60 -1.95 5.01
C SER A 44 -3.09 -2.23 4.85
N ASP A 45 -3.66 -3.10 5.70
CA ASP A 45 -5.10 -3.41 5.68
C ASP A 45 -5.95 -2.22 6.15
N TYR A 46 -5.29 -1.26 6.82
CA TYR A 46 -5.86 0.00 7.28
C TYR A 46 -5.37 1.21 6.46
N HIS A 47 -4.81 0.97 5.27
CA HIS A 47 -4.27 1.99 4.37
C HIS A 47 -3.11 2.82 4.96
N MET A 48 -2.39 2.26 5.92
CA MET A 48 -1.23 2.90 6.54
C MET A 48 0.06 2.33 5.95
N PHE A 49 0.77 3.13 5.15
CA PHE A 49 1.93 2.67 4.40
C PHE A 49 3.25 3.30 4.89
N PRO A 50 4.30 2.49 5.13
CA PRO A 50 5.62 2.98 5.53
C PRO A 50 6.29 3.94 4.51
N SER A 51 5.89 3.88 3.24
CA SER A 51 6.53 4.58 2.12
C SER A 51 6.36 6.11 2.12
N GLU A 52 5.40 6.67 2.86
CA GLU A 52 5.18 8.12 2.85
C GLU A 52 6.15 8.89 3.77
N LYS A 53 6.63 8.27 4.85
CA LYS A 53 7.39 8.98 5.91
C LYS A 53 8.62 8.26 6.44
N GLN A 54 8.90 7.02 5.98
CA GLN A 54 9.92 6.14 6.56
C GLN A 54 9.85 6.08 8.09
N SER A 55 8.64 6.21 8.63
CA SER A 55 8.37 6.20 10.05
C SER A 55 6.96 5.68 10.33
N VAL A 56 6.78 5.15 11.53
CA VAL A 56 5.47 4.88 12.10
C VAL A 56 5.44 5.46 13.51
N ARG A 57 4.43 6.28 13.78
CA ARG A 57 4.13 6.82 15.09
C ARG A 57 2.82 6.23 15.58
N PHE A 58 2.82 5.76 16.83
CA PHE A 58 1.65 5.12 17.41
C PHE A 58 1.62 5.31 18.92
N THR A 59 0.41 5.29 19.46
CA THR A 59 0.15 5.24 20.89
C THR A 59 -0.37 3.85 21.24
N ILE A 60 0.13 3.25 22.32
CA ILE A 60 -0.27 1.92 22.75
C ILE A 60 -0.60 1.88 24.24
N GLU A 61 -1.65 1.15 24.58
CA GLU A 61 -1.94 0.66 25.93
C GLU A 61 -1.79 -0.87 25.93
N ALA A 62 -0.80 -1.38 26.66
CA ALA A 62 -0.46 -2.80 26.75
C ALA A 62 0.41 -3.04 28.00
N CYS A 63 0.29 -4.20 28.64
CA CYS A 63 1.10 -4.49 29.84
C CYS A 63 2.56 -4.87 29.53
N HIS A 64 2.80 -5.56 28.41
CA HIS A 64 4.11 -6.05 27.98
C HIS A 64 4.04 -6.55 26.52
N ASP A 65 5.18 -6.95 25.94
CA ASP A 65 5.27 -7.74 24.70
C ASP A 65 4.49 -7.17 23.50
N ALA A 66 4.71 -5.89 23.21
CA ALA A 66 4.19 -5.23 22.02
C ALA A 66 5.18 -5.34 20.86
N PHE A 67 4.75 -5.97 19.76
CA PHE A 67 5.61 -6.29 18.63
C PHE A 67 5.30 -5.44 17.41
N ILE A 68 6.35 -4.94 16.78
CA ILE A 68 6.31 -4.23 15.52
C ILE A 68 7.25 -4.93 14.54
N LEU A 69 6.74 -5.28 13.37
CA LEU A 69 7.48 -5.91 12.29
C LEU A 69 7.67 -4.90 11.15
N LEU A 70 8.91 -4.60 10.79
CA LEU A 70 9.25 -3.87 9.58
C LEU A 70 9.74 -4.87 8.54
N SER A 71 8.89 -5.18 7.56
CA SER A 71 9.16 -6.26 6.60
C SER A 71 9.62 -5.73 5.24
N ALA A 72 10.53 -6.46 4.61
CA ALA A 72 10.91 -6.23 3.21
C ALA A 72 9.84 -6.71 2.21
N ALA A 73 8.83 -7.45 2.66
CA ALA A 73 7.67 -7.82 1.86
C ALA A 73 6.41 -7.14 2.39
N PHE A 74 5.53 -6.74 1.49
CA PHE A 74 4.32 -6.02 1.89
C PHE A 74 3.26 -6.91 2.55
N ASP A 75 3.21 -8.19 2.20
CA ASP A 75 2.34 -9.19 2.83
C ASP A 75 2.89 -9.70 4.17
N LEU A 76 3.97 -9.07 4.65
CA LEU A 76 4.74 -9.42 5.83
C LEU A 76 5.49 -10.76 5.76
N LYS A 77 5.26 -11.61 4.74
CA LYS A 77 5.80 -12.97 4.62
C LYS A 77 7.22 -13.00 4.05
N SER A 78 8.11 -12.21 4.65
CA SER A 78 9.54 -12.19 4.35
C SER A 78 10.33 -12.68 5.55
N HIS A 79 11.39 -13.47 5.33
CA HIS A 79 12.36 -13.80 6.37
C HIS A 79 13.37 -12.67 6.62
N ASP A 80 13.37 -11.67 5.76
CA ASP A 80 14.09 -10.41 5.88
C ASP A 80 13.18 -9.34 6.48
N PHE A 81 13.36 -9.07 7.77
CA PHE A 81 12.61 -8.09 8.53
C PHE A 81 13.42 -7.50 9.69
N TYR A 82 12.96 -6.38 10.23
CA TYR A 82 13.29 -5.97 11.60
C TYR A 82 12.09 -6.29 12.48
N GLU A 83 12.28 -7.04 13.56
CA GLU A 83 11.24 -7.23 14.56
C GLU A 83 11.67 -6.52 15.84
N ILE A 84 10.79 -5.63 16.30
CA ILE A 84 10.94 -4.81 17.48
C ILE A 84 9.95 -5.33 18.51
N CYS A 85 10.42 -5.59 19.72
CA CYS A 85 9.56 -5.86 20.86
C CYS A 85 9.77 -4.76 21.89
N LEU A 86 8.71 -4.02 22.19
CA LEU A 86 8.64 -3.10 23.32
C LEU A 86 8.10 -3.85 24.53
N GLY A 87 8.77 -3.71 25.68
CA GLY A 87 8.34 -4.33 26.93
C GLY A 87 8.46 -5.86 26.94
N GLY A 88 9.51 -6.40 26.35
CA GLY A 88 9.86 -7.83 26.43
C GLY A 88 10.23 -8.29 27.84
N SER A 89 10.25 -9.60 28.05
CA SER A 89 10.53 -10.27 29.34
C SER A 89 9.65 -9.76 30.50
N GLY A 90 8.36 -9.52 30.23
CA GLY A 90 7.45 -8.93 31.23
C GLY A 90 7.73 -7.45 31.49
N ASN A 91 7.85 -6.67 30.40
CA ASN A 91 8.04 -5.22 30.42
C ASN A 91 9.40 -4.73 30.96
N GLN A 92 10.46 -5.53 30.81
CA GLN A 92 11.80 -5.21 31.34
C GLN A 92 12.78 -4.72 30.26
N ASP A 93 12.53 -5.04 29.01
CA ASP A 93 13.46 -4.76 27.92
C ASP A 93 12.80 -4.40 26.60
N THR A 94 13.59 -3.78 25.74
CA THR A 94 13.27 -3.57 24.34
C THR A 94 14.32 -4.30 23.53
N TYR A 95 13.89 -5.06 22.52
CA TYR A 95 14.82 -5.69 21.59
C TYR A 95 14.46 -5.44 20.14
N LEU A 96 15.48 -5.54 19.30
CA LEU A 96 15.44 -5.43 17.85
C LEU A 96 16.23 -6.59 17.25
N ARG A 97 15.60 -7.36 16.37
CA ARG A 97 16.25 -8.48 15.66
C ARG A 97 16.06 -8.41 14.16
N ARG A 98 17.01 -8.97 13.39
CA ARG A 98 17.07 -8.81 11.92
C ARG A 98 16.53 -10.00 11.13
N LYS A 99 16.18 -11.08 11.82
CA LYS A 99 15.66 -12.30 11.23
C LYS A 99 15.02 -13.18 12.29
N TYR A 100 14.30 -14.18 11.81
CA TYR A 100 13.82 -15.27 12.64
C TYR A 100 14.97 -16.02 13.32
N ASN A 101 14.83 -16.34 14.60
CA ASN A 101 15.84 -17.02 15.41
C ASN A 101 17.21 -16.34 15.41
N ASP A 102 17.21 -15.01 15.39
CA ASP A 102 18.43 -14.26 15.67
C ASP A 102 18.95 -14.63 17.07
N ALA A 103 20.12 -15.26 17.11
CA ALA A 103 20.74 -15.72 18.35
C ALA A 103 21.25 -14.56 19.21
N ASN A 104 21.45 -13.38 18.62
CA ASN A 104 22.00 -12.21 19.29
C ASN A 104 21.20 -10.94 18.91
N PRO A 105 19.92 -10.85 19.30
CA PRO A 105 19.15 -9.64 19.05
C PRO A 105 19.78 -8.46 19.80
N PHE A 106 19.72 -7.27 19.21
CA PHE A 106 20.07 -6.05 19.95
C PHE A 106 19.03 -5.86 21.06
N LYS A 107 19.48 -5.74 22.31
CA LYS A 107 18.61 -5.71 23.49
C LYS A 107 19.08 -4.66 24.48
N ILE A 108 18.15 -3.85 24.97
CA ILE A 108 18.40 -2.80 25.96
C ILE A 108 17.39 -2.89 27.10
N SER A 109 17.83 -2.55 28.32
CA SER A 109 16.97 -2.52 29.50
C SER A 109 16.05 -1.32 29.44
N THR A 110 14.74 -1.55 29.48
CA THR A 110 13.69 -0.52 29.45
C THR A 110 12.55 -0.94 30.39
N PRO A 111 12.80 -0.95 31.71
CA PRO A 111 11.79 -1.37 32.67
C PRO A 111 10.58 -0.44 32.59
N ASP A 112 9.39 -1.05 32.62
CA ASP A 112 8.10 -0.36 32.66
C ASP A 112 7.87 0.59 31.47
N ILE A 113 8.39 0.23 30.30
CA ILE A 113 8.27 1.06 29.09
C ILE A 113 6.83 1.13 28.57
N LEU A 114 6.04 0.08 28.78
CA LEU A 114 4.61 0.02 28.47
C LEU A 114 3.75 0.13 29.74
N GLY A 115 2.50 0.56 29.59
CA GLY A 115 1.53 0.68 30.68
C GLY A 115 0.25 -0.10 30.41
N CYS A 116 -0.21 -0.88 31.41
CA CYS A 116 -1.46 -1.64 31.33
C CYS A 116 -2.70 -0.76 31.19
N THR A 117 -2.64 0.48 31.70
CA THR A 117 -3.74 1.46 31.68
C THR A 117 -3.27 2.82 31.18
N GLU A 118 -1.96 3.06 31.17
CA GLU A 118 -1.37 4.31 30.73
C GLU A 118 -0.84 4.14 29.31
N LYS A 119 -1.33 5.01 28.43
CA LYS A 119 -0.92 5.05 27.03
C LYS A 119 0.52 5.56 26.92
N SER A 120 1.32 4.85 26.15
CA SER A 120 2.68 5.26 25.79
C SER A 120 2.77 5.50 24.28
N THR A 121 3.35 6.63 23.88
CA THR A 121 3.51 6.98 22.47
C THR A 121 4.94 6.74 22.02
N PHE A 122 5.09 6.09 20.88
CA PHE A 122 6.38 5.74 20.29
C PHE A 122 6.45 6.19 18.83
N GLU A 123 7.67 6.43 18.40
CA GLU A 123 8.01 6.61 17.00
C GLU A 123 9.15 5.67 16.61
N ILE A 124 8.94 4.94 15.51
CA ILE A 124 9.95 4.11 14.88
C ILE A 124 10.24 4.74 13.52
N ARG A 125 11.48 5.17 13.31
CA ARG A 125 11.97 5.69 12.02
C ARG A 125 13.02 4.74 11.45
N TRP A 126 13.04 4.64 10.13
CA TRP A 126 14.11 3.96 9.41
C TRP A 126 14.63 4.85 8.28
N THR A 127 15.85 4.62 7.82
CA THR A 127 16.40 5.33 6.66
C THR A 127 16.80 4.34 5.57
N ILE A 128 16.90 4.82 4.33
CA ILE A 128 17.35 4.00 3.20
C ILE A 128 18.79 3.50 3.40
N GLU A 129 19.61 4.24 4.16
CA GLU A 129 20.95 3.83 4.51
C GLU A 129 20.98 2.79 5.66
N GLY A 130 19.85 2.45 6.28
CA GLY A 130 19.76 1.39 7.29
C GLY A 130 19.84 1.82 8.74
N THR A 131 19.62 3.10 9.04
CA THR A 131 19.48 3.51 10.45
C THR A 131 18.07 3.13 10.91
N ILE A 132 17.96 2.43 12.05
CA ILE A 132 16.69 2.18 12.76
C ILE A 132 16.73 2.97 14.06
N HIS A 133 15.80 3.91 14.19
CA HIS A 133 15.66 4.78 15.34
C HIS A 133 14.32 4.53 16.02
N ILE A 134 14.33 4.28 17.32
CA ILE A 134 13.14 4.02 18.12
C ILE A 134 13.15 4.99 19.28
N ALA A 135 12.07 5.73 19.46
CA ALA A 135 11.95 6.71 20.50
C ALA A 135 10.58 6.65 21.19
N LYS A 136 10.56 7.04 22.47
CA LYS A 136 9.34 7.21 23.27
C LYS A 136 9.09 8.69 23.49
N GLU A 137 7.84 9.11 23.34
CA GLU A 137 7.44 10.46 23.73
C GLU A 137 7.19 10.54 25.23
N SER A 138 7.58 11.67 25.81
CA SER A 138 7.39 12.01 27.21
C SER A 138 6.98 13.47 27.35
N ALA A 139 6.54 13.86 28.55
CA ALA A 139 6.18 15.25 28.84
C ALA A 139 7.32 16.25 28.64
N VAL A 140 8.59 15.80 28.66
CA VAL A 140 9.78 16.64 28.50
C VAL A 140 10.40 16.56 27.10
N GLY A 141 9.77 15.81 26.17
CA GLY A 141 10.23 15.62 24.81
C GLY A 141 10.35 14.14 24.41
N THR A 142 11.07 13.89 23.33
CA THR A 142 11.26 12.55 22.76
C THR A 142 12.57 11.93 23.25
N GLU A 143 12.49 10.75 23.87
CA GLU A 143 13.63 9.99 24.39
C GLU A 143 14.00 8.85 23.43
N THR A 144 15.23 8.86 22.92
CA THR A 144 15.77 7.77 22.08
C THR A 144 16.01 6.51 22.91
N ILE A 145 15.44 5.39 22.47
CA ILE A 145 15.62 4.06 23.07
C ILE A 145 16.68 3.28 22.29
N ILE A 146 16.56 3.25 20.97
CA ILE A 146 17.46 2.53 20.06
C ILE A 146 17.84 3.46 18.92
N ASP A 147 19.13 3.49 18.58
CA ASP A 147 19.65 4.07 17.35
C ASP A 147 20.76 3.15 16.84
N VAL A 148 20.43 2.34 15.83
CA VAL A 148 21.36 1.34 15.29
C VAL A 148 21.46 1.43 13.78
N LYS A 149 22.61 1.04 13.26
CA LYS A 149 22.90 1.01 11.82
C LYS A 149 23.06 -0.42 11.34
N ASP A 150 22.18 -0.86 10.45
CA ASP A 150 22.36 -2.08 9.69
C ASP A 150 23.31 -1.83 8.51
N SER A 151 24.35 -2.65 8.39
CA SER A 151 25.28 -2.65 7.25
C SER A 151 24.64 -3.12 5.94
N THR A 152 23.51 -3.83 6.03
CA THR A 152 22.75 -4.43 4.93
C THR A 152 21.27 -4.05 5.04
N PRO A 153 20.92 -2.76 4.81
CA PRO A 153 19.58 -2.24 5.02
C PRO A 153 18.51 -2.98 4.24
N LEU A 154 17.33 -3.13 4.85
CA LEU A 154 16.13 -3.50 4.13
C LEU A 154 15.42 -2.28 3.55
N LEU A 155 14.89 -2.45 2.35
CA LEU A 155 13.81 -1.61 1.88
C LEU A 155 12.53 -2.04 2.58
N ILE A 156 12.09 -1.27 3.57
CA ILE A 156 10.86 -1.54 4.32
C ILE A 156 9.64 -1.28 3.44
N ARG A 157 8.80 -2.30 3.31
CA ARG A 157 7.60 -2.30 2.48
C ARG A 157 6.33 -2.50 3.30
N GLY A 158 6.40 -3.33 4.34
CA GLY A 158 5.28 -3.64 5.22
C GLY A 158 5.56 -3.27 6.68
N VAL A 159 4.51 -2.88 7.40
CA VAL A 159 4.53 -2.76 8.86
C VAL A 159 3.44 -3.65 9.42
N GLY A 160 3.82 -4.54 10.35
CA GLY A 160 2.89 -5.38 11.09
C GLY A 160 2.93 -5.06 12.58
N ILE A 161 1.78 -5.18 13.26
CA ILE A 161 1.70 -5.08 14.72
C ILE A 161 1.07 -6.33 15.33
N ARG A 162 1.49 -6.70 16.53
CA ARG A 162 0.81 -7.70 17.37
C ARG A 162 1.18 -7.52 18.84
N THR A 163 0.44 -8.16 19.73
CA THR A 163 0.88 -8.45 21.10
C THR A 163 1.04 -9.96 21.27
N ALA A 164 1.77 -10.40 22.30
CA ALA A 164 1.94 -11.84 22.59
C ALA A 164 2.20 -12.12 24.07
N TRP A 165 2.48 -13.39 24.40
CA TRP A 165 2.77 -13.88 25.76
C TRP A 165 1.70 -13.54 26.80
N GLY A 166 0.43 -13.50 26.40
CA GLY A 166 -0.64 -13.15 27.32
C GLY A 166 -1.06 -11.68 27.31
N SER A 167 -0.40 -10.84 26.51
CA SER A 167 -0.68 -9.41 26.45
C SER A 167 -1.76 -9.05 25.43
N ASP A 168 -2.68 -8.16 25.82
CA ASP A 168 -3.58 -7.44 24.93
C ASP A 168 -2.98 -6.07 24.59
N GLY A 169 -3.33 -5.52 23.43
CA GLY A 169 -2.88 -4.19 23.02
C GLY A 169 -4.00 -3.37 22.40
N LEU A 170 -4.13 -2.12 22.83
CA LEU A 170 -4.90 -1.09 22.11
C LEU A 170 -3.93 -0.14 21.44
N TRP A 171 -3.86 -0.22 20.12
CA TRP A 171 -2.99 0.60 19.27
C TRP A 171 -3.80 1.73 18.67
N ILE A 172 -3.24 2.93 18.69
CA ILE A 172 -3.86 4.14 18.17
C ILE A 172 -2.87 4.80 17.24
N PHE A 173 -3.30 4.99 16.01
CA PHE A 173 -2.53 5.66 14.98
C PHE A 173 -3.25 6.94 14.58
N GLU A 174 -2.50 8.02 14.41
CA GLU A 174 -3.05 9.25 13.85
C GLU A 174 -3.44 8.97 12.39
N SER A 175 -4.72 9.22 12.08
CA SER A 175 -5.20 9.13 10.71
C SER A 175 -4.47 10.19 9.89
N ALA A 176 -4.01 9.82 8.69
CA ALA A 176 -3.55 10.79 7.70
C ALA A 176 -4.77 11.55 7.13
N SER A 177 -5.55 12.22 7.98
CA SER A 177 -6.49 13.22 7.52
C SER A 177 -5.68 14.33 6.88
N MET A 178 -5.91 14.55 5.58
CA MET A 178 -5.36 15.66 4.80
C MET A 178 -5.32 16.92 5.67
N GLN A 179 -4.14 17.46 5.94
CA GLN A 179 -4.03 18.81 6.47
C GLN A 179 -4.57 19.77 5.39
N THR A 180 -5.88 20.05 5.42
CA THR A 180 -6.38 21.28 4.81
C THR A 180 -5.95 22.41 5.73
N HIS A 181 -4.78 22.97 5.44
CA HIS A 181 -4.32 24.16 6.12
C HIS A 181 -5.34 25.27 5.86
N GLY A 182 -6.05 25.68 6.91
CA GLY A 182 -6.78 26.94 6.91
C GLY A 182 -5.81 28.05 6.56
N THR A 183 -6.19 28.85 5.58
CA THR A 183 -5.50 30.05 5.12
C THR A 183 -5.25 31.03 6.28
N GLN A 184 -4.00 31.43 6.49
CA GLN A 184 -3.60 32.83 6.70
C GLN A 184 -2.11 33.05 6.37
N ASP A 185 -1.91 33.73 5.24
CA ASP A 185 -0.97 34.82 4.95
C ASP A 185 0.55 34.74 5.25
N ASN A 186 1.28 35.06 4.17
CA ASN A 186 2.59 35.71 4.08
C ASN A 186 3.88 34.89 4.33
N GLY A 187 4.50 34.51 3.20
CA GLY A 187 5.96 34.41 3.07
C GLY A 187 6.51 32.99 3.03
N GLU A 188 7.07 32.62 1.87
CA GLU A 188 7.85 31.40 1.59
C GLU A 188 7.29 30.07 2.12
N VAL A 189 6.42 29.45 1.32
CA VAL A 189 6.08 28.04 1.46
C VAL A 189 7.28 27.21 1.03
N SER A 190 8.02 26.67 2.00
CA SER A 190 8.94 25.55 1.75
C SER A 190 8.14 24.38 1.22
N GLU A 191 8.54 23.89 0.06
CA GLU A 191 7.91 22.83 -0.71
C GLU A 191 7.96 21.49 0.06
N ILE A 192 6.94 21.18 0.85
CA ILE A 192 6.83 19.89 1.56
C ILE A 192 6.17 18.86 0.62
N CYS A 193 7.02 17.97 0.11
CA CYS A 193 6.79 16.68 -0.55
C CYS A 193 5.61 16.58 -1.55
N ARG A 194 5.84 17.03 -2.79
CA ARG A 194 5.05 16.69 -3.98
C ARG A 194 5.46 15.36 -4.65
N THR A 195 6.09 14.44 -3.93
CA THR A 195 6.57 13.18 -4.52
C THR A 195 6.29 11.98 -3.62
N CYS A 196 5.01 11.76 -3.31
CA CYS A 196 4.55 10.44 -2.87
C CYS A 196 4.55 9.51 -4.10
N LEU A 197 5.73 9.01 -4.52
CA LEU A 197 5.94 7.93 -5.50
C LEU A 197 4.84 7.79 -6.61
N ASP A 198 4.69 8.79 -7.48
CA ASP A 198 3.69 8.77 -8.56
C ASP A 198 4.10 7.93 -9.79
N GLU A 199 5.23 7.21 -9.78
CA GLU A 199 5.67 6.44 -10.96
C GLU A 199 6.37 5.13 -10.57
N ILE A 200 5.65 4.01 -10.72
CA ILE A 200 6.21 2.66 -10.65
C ILE A 200 6.38 2.11 -12.07
N TRP A 201 7.61 1.70 -12.39
CA TRP A 201 7.99 1.16 -13.69
C TRP A 201 7.79 -0.35 -13.73
N ILE A 202 6.90 -0.82 -14.60
CA ILE A 202 6.73 -2.25 -14.87
C ILE A 202 7.26 -2.52 -16.28
N GLN A 203 8.37 -3.25 -16.35
CA GLN A 203 8.94 -3.71 -17.60
C GLN A 203 8.35 -5.09 -17.92
N THR A 204 7.55 -5.19 -18.97
CA THR A 204 7.13 -6.49 -19.50
C THR A 204 8.30 -7.07 -20.31
N LEU A 205 8.76 -8.27 -19.93
CA LEU A 205 9.77 -9.02 -20.67
C LEU A 205 9.07 -9.74 -21.83
N ASP A 206 9.50 -9.45 -23.05
CA ASP A 206 9.05 -10.04 -24.32
C ASP A 206 7.57 -9.87 -24.67
N SER A 207 7.33 -9.10 -25.73
CA SER A 207 6.11 -9.09 -26.53
C SER A 207 5.96 -10.41 -27.30
N GLY A 208 5.74 -11.51 -26.58
CA GLY A 208 5.10 -12.69 -27.15
C GLY A 208 3.66 -12.32 -27.47
N ASN A 209 3.16 -12.76 -28.62
CA ASN A 209 1.80 -12.51 -29.07
C ASN A 209 0.80 -13.15 -28.07
N VAL A 210 0.35 -12.39 -27.07
CA VAL A 210 -0.63 -12.87 -26.07
C VAL A 210 -2.01 -12.83 -26.71
N ASP A 211 -2.32 -13.85 -27.50
CA ASP A 211 -3.68 -14.13 -27.95
C ASP A 211 -4.43 -14.81 -26.80
N ALA A 212 -5.00 -13.98 -25.94
CA ALA A 212 -5.71 -14.44 -24.75
C ALA A 212 -7.10 -15.03 -25.06
N THR A 213 -7.33 -15.50 -26.30
CA THR A 213 -8.43 -16.40 -26.65
C THR A 213 -8.07 -17.89 -26.54
N LYS A 214 -6.79 -18.24 -26.25
CA LYS A 214 -6.30 -19.64 -26.38
C LYS A 214 -5.58 -20.25 -25.17
N ILE A 215 -5.41 -19.55 -24.05
CA ILE A 215 -4.56 -20.04 -22.96
C ILE A 215 -5.36 -20.07 -21.64
N PRO A 216 -5.48 -21.22 -20.95
CA PRO A 216 -6.19 -21.33 -19.67
C PRO A 216 -5.54 -20.56 -18.50
N ASP A 217 -4.23 -20.29 -18.57
CA ASP A 217 -3.43 -19.72 -17.46
C ASP A 217 -2.97 -18.27 -17.73
N VAL A 218 -3.86 -17.42 -18.30
CA VAL A 218 -3.51 -16.05 -18.76
C VAL A 218 -3.01 -15.14 -17.62
N PHE A 219 -3.47 -15.36 -16.39
CA PHE A 219 -3.15 -14.46 -15.26
C PHE A 219 -1.68 -14.48 -14.84
N ASN A 220 -0.91 -15.54 -15.18
CA ASN A 220 0.53 -15.62 -14.88
C ASN A 220 1.38 -14.62 -15.69
N TYR A 221 0.82 -14.04 -16.76
CA TYR A 221 1.49 -13.04 -17.60
C TYR A 221 1.20 -11.59 -17.15
N TYR A 222 0.30 -11.41 -16.18
CA TYR A 222 0.00 -10.10 -15.62
C TYR A 222 0.80 -9.86 -14.34
N THR A 223 1.47 -8.71 -14.29
CA THR A 223 2.02 -8.19 -13.04
C THR A 223 0.87 -7.66 -12.20
N ASN A 224 0.49 -8.38 -11.14
CA ASN A 224 -0.55 -7.90 -10.23
C ASN A 224 -0.06 -6.67 -9.46
N LEU A 225 -0.65 -5.52 -9.77
CA LEU A 225 -0.29 -4.22 -9.21
C LEU A 225 -0.55 -4.13 -7.69
N SER A 226 -1.48 -4.93 -7.15
CA SER A 226 -1.71 -4.98 -5.71
C SER A 226 -0.51 -5.55 -4.94
N ASN A 227 0.32 -6.39 -5.58
CA ASN A 227 1.56 -6.89 -4.98
C ASN A 227 2.61 -5.77 -4.78
N TYR A 228 2.39 -4.63 -5.45
CA TYR A 228 3.20 -3.43 -5.36
C TYR A 228 2.44 -2.28 -4.70
N HIS A 229 1.25 -2.54 -4.15
CA HIS A 229 0.39 -1.57 -3.45
C HIS A 229 -0.03 -0.38 -4.31
N ILE A 230 -0.01 -0.57 -5.63
CA ILE A 230 -0.63 0.33 -6.59
C ILE A 230 -2.10 -0.05 -6.61
N LEU A 231 -2.87 0.62 -5.77
CA LEU A 231 -4.31 0.52 -5.76
C LEU A 231 -4.89 1.66 -6.60
N PRO A 232 -5.92 1.41 -7.41
CA PRO A 232 -6.57 2.48 -8.13
C PRO A 232 -7.29 3.41 -7.15
N SER A 233 -6.79 4.64 -7.02
CA SER A 233 -7.44 5.66 -6.20
C SER A 233 -8.69 6.15 -6.93
N GLN A 234 -9.83 6.17 -6.24
CA GLN A 234 -11.09 6.72 -6.78
C GLN A 234 -11.51 6.15 -8.14
N ASN A 235 -11.36 4.82 -8.34
CA ASN A 235 -11.69 4.14 -9.60
C ASN A 235 -10.97 4.70 -10.83
N GLN A 236 -9.75 5.21 -10.66
CA GLN A 236 -8.93 5.70 -11.76
C GLN A 236 -7.44 5.51 -11.47
N PHE A 237 -6.64 5.55 -12.53
CA PHE A 237 -5.18 5.64 -12.42
C PHE A 237 -4.57 6.24 -13.69
N ARG A 238 -3.33 6.72 -13.57
CA ARG A 238 -2.50 7.23 -14.66
C ARG A 238 -1.36 6.26 -14.92
N ILE A 239 -1.07 5.95 -16.18
CA ILE A 239 0.01 5.05 -16.60
C ILE A 239 0.79 5.60 -17.78
N SER A 240 2.11 5.43 -17.78
CA SER A 240 3.01 5.77 -18.89
C SER A 240 3.50 4.50 -19.57
N VAL A 241 3.20 4.31 -20.85
CA VAL A 241 3.52 3.09 -21.61
C VAL A 241 4.55 3.38 -22.69
N LYS A 242 5.62 2.57 -22.77
CA LYS A 242 6.56 2.52 -23.90
C LYS A 242 6.57 1.09 -24.45
N ALA A 243 5.96 0.91 -25.60
CA ALA A 243 5.82 -0.38 -26.27
C ALA A 243 5.59 -0.14 -27.78
N CYS A 244 5.92 -1.11 -28.62
CA CYS A 244 5.67 -1.00 -30.06
C CYS A 244 4.20 -1.23 -30.42
N HIS A 245 3.56 -2.18 -29.74
CA HIS A 245 2.16 -2.59 -29.88
C HIS A 245 1.75 -3.41 -28.64
N ASP A 246 0.46 -3.73 -28.53
CA ASP A 246 -0.12 -4.70 -27.59
C ASP A 246 0.22 -4.51 -26.09
N ALA A 247 -0.04 -3.31 -25.56
CA ALA A 247 0.04 -3.09 -24.11
C ALA A 247 -1.30 -3.47 -23.44
N PHE A 248 -1.27 -4.44 -22.52
CA PHE A 248 -2.46 -4.97 -21.85
C PHE A 248 -2.65 -4.41 -20.44
N ILE A 249 -3.90 -4.14 -20.08
CA ILE A 249 -4.35 -3.73 -18.74
C ILE A 249 -5.50 -4.63 -18.35
N LEU A 250 -5.47 -5.19 -17.14
CA LEU A 250 -6.52 -6.03 -16.60
C LEU A 250 -7.16 -5.34 -15.38
N LEU A 251 -8.48 -5.17 -15.41
CA LEU A 251 -9.30 -4.71 -14.29
C LEU A 251 -10.12 -5.91 -13.79
N SER A 252 -9.74 -6.48 -12.65
CA SER A 252 -10.37 -7.67 -12.07
C SER A 252 -11.29 -7.31 -10.90
N ALA A 253 -12.39 -8.05 -10.74
CA ALA A 253 -13.24 -7.97 -9.55
C ALA A 253 -12.63 -8.66 -8.31
N ALA A 254 -11.60 -9.51 -8.48
CA ALA A 254 -10.88 -10.15 -7.38
C ALA A 254 -9.40 -9.74 -7.33
N LYS A 255 -8.90 -9.54 -6.10
CA LYS A 255 -7.52 -9.11 -5.79
C LYS A 255 -6.46 -10.11 -6.26
N ASP A 256 -6.79 -11.39 -6.29
CA ASP A 256 -5.92 -12.49 -6.71
C ASP A 256 -5.90 -12.71 -8.23
N LEU A 257 -6.64 -11.88 -8.99
CA LEU A 257 -6.86 -12.00 -10.43
C LEU A 257 -7.58 -13.28 -10.88
N GLN A 258 -8.09 -14.11 -9.97
CA GLN A 258 -8.76 -15.38 -10.32
C GLN A 258 -10.25 -15.20 -10.64
N SER A 259 -10.76 -13.97 -10.63
CA SER A 259 -12.15 -13.69 -10.97
C SER A 259 -12.44 -13.97 -12.45
N PRO A 260 -13.52 -14.69 -12.78
CA PRO A 260 -14.01 -14.76 -14.16
C PRO A 260 -14.61 -13.43 -14.64
N ASP A 261 -14.94 -12.51 -13.71
CA ASP A 261 -15.39 -11.16 -13.99
C ASP A 261 -14.21 -10.19 -13.99
N PHE A 262 -13.78 -9.82 -15.20
CA PHE A 262 -12.74 -8.82 -15.44
C PHE A 262 -12.97 -8.07 -16.76
N TYR A 263 -12.30 -6.94 -16.90
CA TYR A 263 -12.12 -6.23 -18.17
C TYR A 263 -10.66 -6.25 -18.56
N GLU A 264 -10.40 -6.48 -19.84
CA GLU A 264 -9.05 -6.37 -20.39
C GLU A 264 -9.04 -5.30 -21.49
N ILE A 265 -8.08 -4.39 -21.39
CA ILE A 265 -7.83 -3.33 -22.35
C ILE A 265 -6.49 -3.63 -23.04
N CYS A 266 -6.50 -3.77 -24.36
CA CYS A 266 -5.31 -3.86 -25.19
C CYS A 266 -5.13 -2.55 -25.95
N ILE A 267 -4.10 -1.77 -25.59
CA ILE A 267 -3.71 -0.52 -26.27
C ILE A 267 -2.74 -0.88 -27.38
N GLY A 268 -2.98 -0.38 -28.59
CA GLY A 268 -2.12 -0.65 -29.74
C GLY A 268 -2.26 -2.09 -30.26
N ALA A 269 -3.44 -2.68 -30.13
CA ALA A 269 -3.85 -3.91 -30.78
C ALA A 269 -3.74 -3.83 -32.31
N ARG A 270 -3.63 -5.00 -32.95
CA ARG A 270 -3.54 -5.15 -34.42
C ARG A 270 -2.39 -4.34 -35.00
N ASN A 271 -1.19 -4.54 -34.44
CA ASN A 271 0.03 -3.83 -34.82
C ASN A 271 -0.09 -2.31 -34.64
N ASN A 272 -0.45 -1.89 -33.42
CA ASN A 272 -0.58 -0.48 -33.02
C ASN A 272 -1.63 0.34 -33.80
N ASN A 273 -2.68 -0.32 -34.28
CA ASN A 273 -3.73 0.31 -35.09
C ASN A 273 -5.04 0.57 -34.32
N SER A 274 -5.25 -0.15 -33.21
CA SER A 274 -6.53 -0.12 -32.49
C SER A 274 -6.37 -0.27 -30.98
N THR A 275 -7.39 0.14 -30.25
CA THR A 275 -7.55 -0.15 -28.82
C THR A 275 -8.76 -1.05 -28.67
N VAL A 276 -8.60 -2.17 -27.98
CA VAL A 276 -9.62 -3.17 -27.77
C VAL A 276 -9.93 -3.27 -26.28
N LEU A 277 -11.20 -3.34 -25.93
CA LEU A 277 -11.68 -3.69 -24.59
C LEU A 277 -12.55 -4.93 -24.71
N ARG A 278 -12.37 -5.88 -23.80
CA ARG A 278 -13.24 -7.05 -23.68
C ARG A 278 -13.57 -7.35 -22.23
N ARG A 279 -14.76 -7.89 -21.98
CA ARG A 279 -15.17 -8.42 -20.68
C ARG A 279 -15.00 -9.94 -20.68
N ASN A 280 -14.27 -10.50 -19.73
CA ASN A 280 -13.98 -11.94 -19.60
C ASN A 280 -13.40 -12.61 -20.88
N PHE A 281 -12.87 -13.84 -20.77
CA PHE A 281 -12.25 -14.54 -21.91
C PHE A 281 -13.27 -15.17 -22.88
N SER A 282 -14.52 -15.28 -22.46
CA SER A 282 -15.59 -16.03 -23.13
C SER A 282 -16.64 -15.16 -23.82
N SER A 283 -16.61 -13.84 -23.63
CA SER A 283 -17.67 -12.98 -24.17
C SER A 283 -17.40 -12.58 -25.62
N ASN A 284 -18.49 -12.46 -26.37
CA ASN A 284 -18.52 -11.75 -27.65
C ASN A 284 -18.51 -10.22 -27.47
N ASN A 285 -18.40 -9.71 -26.22
CA ASN A 285 -18.46 -8.30 -25.87
C ASN A 285 -17.08 -7.65 -26.02
N VAL A 286 -16.60 -7.63 -27.25
CA VAL A 286 -15.35 -6.98 -27.64
C VAL A 286 -15.68 -5.65 -28.30
N VAL A 287 -15.25 -4.54 -27.70
CA VAL A 287 -15.33 -3.22 -28.32
C VAL A 287 -13.96 -2.81 -28.80
N SER A 288 -13.88 -2.34 -30.03
CA SER A 288 -12.65 -1.91 -30.68
C SER A 288 -12.82 -0.53 -31.27
N THR A 289 -11.82 0.33 -31.05
CA THR A 289 -11.75 1.68 -31.63
C THR A 289 -10.42 1.82 -32.38
N LEU A 290 -10.43 2.52 -33.51
CA LEU A 290 -9.20 2.83 -34.25
C LEU A 290 -8.38 3.88 -33.49
N THR A 291 -7.13 3.53 -33.19
CA THR A 291 -6.19 4.37 -32.43
C THR A 291 -4.78 4.22 -33.03
N PRO A 292 -4.60 4.55 -34.32
CA PRO A 292 -3.34 4.28 -35.02
C PRO A 292 -2.16 5.05 -34.44
N GLY A 293 -1.04 4.36 -34.24
CA GLY A 293 0.21 4.98 -33.75
C GLY A 293 0.13 5.45 -32.29
N THR A 294 -0.75 4.83 -31.50
CA THR A 294 -0.98 5.27 -30.11
C THR A 294 0.22 5.01 -29.21
N LEU A 295 0.88 3.86 -29.39
CA LEU A 295 2.10 3.48 -28.68
C LEU A 295 3.36 3.79 -29.50
N SER A 296 4.52 3.83 -28.83
CA SER A 296 5.81 4.06 -29.46
C SER A 296 6.89 3.17 -28.84
N CYS A 297 7.70 2.56 -29.71
CA CYS A 297 8.86 1.77 -29.30
C CYS A 297 9.93 2.61 -28.58
N THR A 298 9.96 3.92 -28.84
CA THR A 298 11.03 4.80 -28.36
C THR A 298 10.54 5.76 -27.28
N ASN A 299 9.33 6.30 -27.47
CA ASN A 299 8.75 7.32 -26.60
C ASN A 299 7.68 6.74 -25.68
N ARG A 300 7.56 7.31 -24.49
CA ARG A 300 6.46 7.01 -23.56
C ARG A 300 5.21 7.75 -23.98
N THR A 301 4.07 7.08 -23.86
CA THR A 301 2.74 7.68 -24.01
C THR A 301 1.96 7.47 -22.72
N THR A 302 1.45 8.56 -22.16
CA THR A 302 0.65 8.49 -20.93
C THR A 302 -0.82 8.32 -21.24
N PHE A 303 -1.50 7.52 -20.42
CA PHE A 303 -2.93 7.33 -20.43
C PHE A 303 -3.53 7.53 -19.04
N PHE A 304 -4.76 8.02 -19.00
CA PHE A 304 -5.65 7.97 -17.85
C PHE A 304 -6.69 6.88 -18.08
N VAL A 305 -6.82 5.99 -17.10
CA VAL A 305 -7.84 4.94 -17.07
C VAL A 305 -8.79 5.25 -15.91
N SER A 306 -10.09 5.19 -16.15
CA SER A 306 -11.10 5.34 -15.10
C SER A 306 -12.28 4.40 -15.32
N TRP A 307 -12.95 4.04 -14.24
CA TRP A 307 -14.22 3.31 -14.28
C TRP A 307 -15.25 3.91 -13.32
N GLU A 308 -16.52 3.70 -13.64
CA GLU A 308 -17.64 4.18 -12.85
C GLU A 308 -18.53 3.01 -12.40
N ILE A 309 -19.31 3.23 -11.34
CA ILE A 309 -20.23 2.23 -10.76
C ILE A 309 -21.28 1.77 -11.78
N ASN A 310 -21.59 2.60 -12.78
CA ASN A 310 -22.51 2.28 -13.87
C ASN A 310 -21.90 1.37 -14.96
N GLY A 311 -20.72 0.79 -14.74
CA GLY A 311 -20.04 -0.09 -15.69
C GLY A 311 -19.29 0.66 -16.80
N GLN A 312 -19.19 1.99 -16.72
CA GLN A 312 -18.44 2.77 -17.69
C GLN A 312 -16.93 2.67 -17.46
N ILE A 313 -16.17 2.38 -18.51
CA ILE A 313 -14.71 2.38 -18.54
C ILE A 313 -14.23 3.39 -19.57
N THR A 314 -13.28 4.23 -19.17
CA THR A 314 -12.73 5.28 -20.01
C THR A 314 -11.21 5.18 -20.05
N LEU A 315 -10.64 5.26 -21.25
CA LEU A 315 -9.21 5.40 -21.51
C LEU A 315 -8.97 6.69 -22.29
N LYS A 316 -8.13 7.58 -21.77
CA LYS A 316 -7.75 8.84 -22.42
C LYS A 316 -6.25 8.91 -22.59
N LYS A 317 -5.78 9.26 -23.79
CA LYS A 317 -4.37 9.60 -24.01
C LYS A 317 -4.11 11.02 -23.50
N GLU A 318 -3.02 11.21 -22.78
CA GLU A 318 -2.55 12.54 -22.37
C GLU A 318 -1.91 13.25 -23.57
N THR A 319 -2.40 14.44 -23.92
CA THR A 319 -1.88 15.28 -25.00
C THR A 319 -1.71 16.72 -24.54
N SER A 320 -0.71 17.43 -25.08
CA SER A 320 -0.33 18.79 -24.68
C SER A 320 -1.40 19.87 -24.96
N ASP A 321 -2.36 19.59 -25.87
CA ASP A 321 -3.47 20.49 -26.20
C ASP A 321 -4.81 19.73 -26.20
N ARG A 322 -5.54 19.83 -25.08
CA ARG A 322 -6.85 19.19 -24.78
C ARG A 322 -6.85 17.65 -24.83
N PRO A 323 -7.70 16.95 -24.05
CA PRO A 323 -7.76 15.49 -24.08
C PRO A 323 -8.29 15.00 -25.44
N GLY A 324 -7.37 14.62 -26.34
CA GLY A 324 -7.67 14.04 -27.64
C GLY A 324 -7.74 12.51 -27.56
N GLY A 325 -8.85 11.94 -28.04
CA GLY A 325 -9.07 10.49 -28.16
C GLY A 325 -9.65 9.86 -26.90
N VAL A 326 -10.98 9.98 -26.75
CA VAL A 326 -11.74 9.48 -25.60
C VAL A 326 -12.29 8.09 -25.94
N PHE A 327 -11.54 7.03 -25.65
CA PHE A 327 -12.13 5.70 -25.66
C PHE A 327 -13.06 5.62 -24.44
N ARG A 328 -14.38 5.60 -24.67
CA ARG A 328 -15.40 5.50 -23.61
C ARG A 328 -16.30 4.33 -23.95
N TRP A 329 -16.47 3.44 -23.00
CA TRP A 329 -17.28 2.25 -23.14
C TRP A 329 -18.16 2.09 -21.90
N THR A 330 -19.37 1.58 -22.06
CA THR A 330 -20.28 1.30 -20.95
C THR A 330 -20.70 -0.16 -21.02
N ASP A 331 -20.49 -0.92 -19.96
CA ASP A 331 -21.10 -2.23 -19.83
C ASP A 331 -22.61 -2.06 -19.68
N THR A 332 -23.37 -2.72 -20.55
CA THR A 332 -24.84 -2.71 -20.52
C THR A 332 -25.43 -4.04 -20.03
N THR A 333 -24.59 -4.96 -19.57
CA THR A 333 -24.99 -6.33 -19.16
C THR A 333 -25.16 -6.51 -17.67
#